data_AF-A0A9D6G4C8-F1
#
_entry.id   AF-A0A9D6G4C8-F1
#
_cell.length_a   1.000
_cell.length_b   1.000
_cell.length_c   1.000
_cell.angle_alpha   90.00
_cell.angle_beta   90.00
_cell.angle_gamma   90.00
#
_symmetry.space_group_name_H-M   'P 1'
#
loop_
_entity.id
_entity.type
_entity.pdbx_description
1 polymer ?
#
loop_
_entity_poly.entity_id
_entity_poly.type
_entity_poly.pdbx_seq_one_letter_code
_entity_poly.pdbx_strand_id
1 'polypeptide(L)'
;MEMTQEKLQSKVVKTSCGQCYVGCGIKVTVENGVVVSLEGNPDSPQNRGMMCAKGKAGFMNLYNPNRVKTPLKRTNPKKGLHEDPGWVEISWKEAIDTIVAQLEPIRDNPKKFWVQAWEFIGDGAIWFTGLANAFGSNQVLAAGSPTCGKVVHPVEYFSGGGFHQAPDMHYAEYCILVGTQFGTATRGSFIHNVTDMAEARARGMKVVVVNPVCSHAGSKANEWIPIRPGTDGALGLSMLHVLLNELGIYDERHLKNRTNAPYLVGPDGRYVRDPQTGEPQIHDLSDGKVKVHNDPGVRDPAIKGTFDVQGKQARTAFDLLREHVAKYPPEATEKYTTIPAATMRRLATEFGKAARVGETITIDGVELPYRPAVVDWAKGPQGHKHGFHQCWPLKMLNIVVGAVNVPGGILSTGAAGKHPHRW
;
A
#
# COMPACT_ATOMS: atom_id res chain seq x y z
N MET A 1 54.06 0.27 -32.03
CA MET A 1 52.86 1.09 -32.28
C MET A 1 52.47 1.69 -30.94
N GLU A 2 52.92 2.92 -30.66
CA GLU A 2 52.55 3.65 -29.45
C GLU A 2 51.05 3.92 -29.49
N MET A 3 50.29 3.35 -28.55
CA MET A 3 48.92 3.77 -28.31
C MET A 3 48.96 5.14 -27.66
N THR A 4 48.79 6.20 -28.45
CA THR A 4 48.49 7.53 -27.93
C THR A 4 47.23 7.45 -27.09
N GLN A 5 47.35 7.74 -25.80
CA GLN A 5 46.25 7.84 -24.85
C GLN A 5 45.42 9.07 -25.22
N GLU A 6 44.49 8.92 -26.18
CA GLU A 6 43.44 9.92 -26.41
C GLU A 6 42.79 10.24 -25.06
N LYS A 7 42.70 11.52 -24.71
CA LYS A 7 42.03 11.95 -23.48
C LYS A 7 40.59 11.43 -23.51
N LEU A 8 40.31 10.41 -22.68
CA LEU A 8 38.97 9.88 -22.48
C LEU A 8 38.03 11.06 -22.16
N GLN A 9 37.06 11.33 -23.04
CA GLN A 9 36.01 12.29 -22.74
C GLN A 9 35.01 11.62 -21.81
N SER A 10 35.26 11.76 -20.51
CA SER A 10 34.39 11.24 -19.46
C SER A 10 33.47 12.33 -18.94
N LYS A 11 32.17 12.04 -18.83
CA LYS A 11 31.19 12.90 -18.17
C LYS A 11 30.25 12.08 -17.30
N VAL A 12 29.78 12.69 -16.21
CA VAL A 12 28.75 12.11 -15.35
C VAL A 12 27.42 12.81 -15.60
N VAL A 13 26.40 12.05 -15.97
CA VAL A 13 25.03 12.53 -16.16
C VAL A 13 24.18 12.10 -14.97
N LYS A 14 23.55 13.07 -14.29
CA LYS A 14 22.55 12.78 -13.25
C LYS A 14 21.19 12.58 -13.91
N THR A 15 20.51 11.49 -13.60
CA THR A 15 19.17 11.18 -14.13
C THR A 15 18.40 10.27 -13.17
N SER A 16 17.24 9.78 -13.58
CA SER A 16 16.39 8.88 -12.81
C SER A 16 16.40 7.47 -13.39
N CYS A 17 16.41 6.46 -12.53
CA CYS A 17 16.34 5.06 -12.92
C CYS A 17 14.94 4.70 -13.43
N GLY A 18 14.83 4.31 -14.70
CA GLY A 18 13.57 3.85 -15.31
C GLY A 18 13.30 2.33 -15.21
N GLN A 19 14.06 1.59 -14.39
CA GLN A 19 13.91 0.12 -14.28
C GLN A 19 12.69 -0.31 -13.44
N CYS A 20 12.08 0.62 -12.71
CA CYS A 20 10.78 0.46 -12.07
C CYS A 20 10.12 1.83 -11.89
N TYR A 21 8.89 1.85 -11.39
CA TYR A 21 8.09 3.06 -11.18
C TYR A 21 8.60 4.01 -10.08
N VAL A 22 9.59 3.60 -9.28
CA VAL A 22 10.07 4.39 -8.12
C VAL A 22 10.91 5.61 -8.55
N GLY A 23 11.64 5.51 -9.66
CA GLY A 23 12.43 6.65 -10.16
C GLY A 23 13.62 7.05 -9.28
N CYS A 24 14.36 6.09 -8.71
CA CYS A 24 15.56 6.37 -7.90
C CYS A 24 16.56 7.26 -8.66
N GLY A 25 17.20 8.22 -7.99
CA GLY A 25 18.21 9.07 -8.60
C GLY A 25 19.52 8.31 -8.85
N ILE A 26 20.12 8.49 -10.02
CA ILE A 26 21.32 7.78 -10.46
C ILE A 26 22.35 8.71 -11.10
N LYS A 27 23.61 8.31 -11.06
CA LYS A 27 24.73 8.89 -11.79
C LYS A 27 25.15 7.91 -12.89
N VAL A 28 25.25 8.41 -14.11
CA VAL A 28 25.62 7.64 -15.30
C VAL A 28 26.97 8.15 -15.79
N THR A 29 27.98 7.31 -15.77
CA THR A 29 29.29 7.64 -16.34
C THR A 29 29.29 7.30 -17.82
N VAL A 30 29.60 8.30 -18.64
CA VAL A 30 29.68 8.20 -20.09
C VAL A 30 31.10 8.51 -20.52
N GLU A 31 31.75 7.56 -21.19
CA GLU A 31 33.11 7.69 -21.72
C GLU A 31 33.05 7.54 -23.24
N ASN A 32 33.55 8.53 -23.96
CA ASN A 32 33.56 8.54 -25.44
C ASN A 32 32.17 8.23 -26.05
N GLY A 33 31.11 8.75 -25.44
CA GLY A 33 29.72 8.52 -25.87
C GLY A 33 29.10 7.18 -25.45
N VAL A 34 29.84 6.33 -24.73
CA VAL A 34 29.39 5.01 -24.27
C VAL A 34 29.12 5.05 -22.77
N VAL A 35 27.96 4.53 -22.33
CA VAL A 35 27.65 4.35 -20.92
C VAL A 35 28.47 3.18 -20.36
N VAL A 36 29.33 3.46 -19.39
CA VAL A 36 30.25 2.47 -18.81
C VAL A 36 29.94 2.12 -17.35
N SER A 37 29.22 2.99 -16.63
CA SER A 37 28.85 2.74 -15.23
C SER A 37 27.53 3.40 -14.83
N LEU A 38 26.83 2.76 -13.88
CA LEU A 38 25.65 3.26 -13.20
C LEU A 38 25.84 3.17 -11.68
N GLU A 39 25.67 4.30 -11.00
CA GLU A 39 25.75 4.40 -9.55
C GLU A 39 24.51 5.10 -8.98
N GLY A 40 24.15 4.81 -7.73
CA GLY A 40 23.09 5.57 -7.07
C GLY A 40 23.55 6.99 -6.80
N ASN A 41 22.67 7.97 -6.95
CA ASN A 41 22.98 9.35 -6.63
C ASN A 41 22.85 9.59 -5.11
N PRO A 42 23.93 9.94 -4.39
CA PRO A 42 23.87 10.25 -2.95
C PRO A 42 22.96 11.43 -2.64
N ASP A 43 22.82 12.37 -3.58
CA ASP A 43 21.98 13.56 -3.44
C ASP A 43 20.48 13.23 -3.57
N SER A 44 20.12 12.00 -3.98
CA SER A 44 18.72 11.62 -4.14
C SER A 44 18.14 11.11 -2.82
N PRO A 45 17.08 11.74 -2.27
CA PRO A 45 16.48 11.30 -1.02
C PRO A 45 15.84 9.91 -1.13
N GLN A 46 15.42 9.52 -2.35
CA GLN A 46 14.72 8.26 -2.58
C GLN A 46 15.59 7.03 -2.36
N ASN A 47 16.89 7.13 -2.63
CA ASN A 47 17.80 6.01 -2.56
C ASN A 47 19.12 6.29 -1.84
N ARG A 48 19.44 7.53 -1.45
CA ARG A 48 20.61 7.88 -0.63
C ARG A 48 21.92 7.27 -1.17
N GLY A 49 22.11 7.29 -2.48
CA GLY A 49 23.29 6.70 -3.15
C GLY A 49 23.25 5.18 -3.37
N MET A 50 22.25 4.48 -2.82
CA MET A 50 22.08 3.04 -3.00
C MET A 50 21.40 2.71 -4.34
N MET A 51 21.58 1.48 -4.83
CA MET A 51 20.97 1.03 -6.08
C MET A 51 20.69 -0.47 -6.04
N CYS A 52 19.52 -0.88 -6.56
CA CYS A 52 19.18 -2.31 -6.64
C CYS A 52 19.89 -3.00 -7.81
N ALA A 53 19.94 -4.33 -7.78
CA ALA A 53 20.54 -5.13 -8.85
C ALA A 53 19.91 -4.83 -10.24
N LYS A 54 18.59 -4.64 -10.30
CA LYS A 54 17.89 -4.24 -11.54
C LYS A 54 18.36 -2.88 -12.06
N GLY A 55 18.54 -1.91 -11.16
CA GLY A 55 19.06 -0.59 -11.49
C GLY A 55 20.47 -0.66 -12.07
N LYS A 56 21.37 -1.41 -11.41
CA LYS A 56 22.76 -1.60 -11.86
C LYS A 56 22.82 -2.30 -13.23
N ALA A 57 21.97 -3.29 -13.45
CA ALA A 57 21.83 -4.00 -14.71
C ALA A 57 21.19 -3.16 -15.84
N GLY A 58 20.61 -1.99 -15.52
CA GLY A 58 19.74 -1.25 -16.42
C GLY A 58 20.42 -0.81 -17.73
N PHE A 59 21.71 -0.49 -17.70
CA PHE A 59 22.43 -0.08 -18.91
C PHE A 59 22.60 -1.22 -19.92
N MET A 60 22.50 -2.49 -19.51
CA MET A 60 22.51 -3.62 -20.45
C MET A 60 21.37 -3.54 -21.46
N ASN A 61 20.24 -2.91 -21.11
CA ASN A 61 19.16 -2.67 -22.06
C ASN A 61 19.57 -1.76 -23.22
N LEU A 62 20.54 -0.85 -23.01
CA LEU A 62 21.03 0.03 -24.07
C LEU A 62 21.74 -0.77 -25.17
N TYR A 63 22.43 -1.85 -24.76
CA TYR A 63 23.29 -2.70 -25.58
C TYR A 63 22.67 -4.06 -25.90
N ASN A 64 21.41 -4.28 -25.51
CA ASN A 64 20.72 -5.55 -25.76
C ASN A 64 20.62 -5.81 -27.27
N PRO A 65 21.09 -6.96 -27.78
CA PRO A 65 21.00 -7.29 -29.21
C PRO A 65 19.55 -7.32 -29.73
N ASN A 66 18.59 -7.61 -28.85
CA ASN A 66 17.16 -7.63 -29.16
C ASN A 66 16.45 -6.27 -28.92
N ARG A 67 17.21 -5.18 -28.69
CA ARG A 67 16.62 -3.85 -28.51
C ARG A 67 15.90 -3.43 -29.80
N VAL A 68 14.62 -3.08 -29.69
CA VAL A 68 13.85 -2.50 -30.80
C VAL A 68 14.39 -1.09 -31.08
N LYS A 69 14.96 -0.89 -32.28
CA LYS A 69 15.62 0.37 -32.69
C LYS A 69 14.78 1.19 -33.67
N THR A 70 13.86 0.54 -34.38
CA THR A 70 12.99 1.14 -35.40
C THR A 70 11.58 0.54 -35.27
N PRO A 71 10.52 1.19 -35.76
CA PRO A 71 9.19 0.61 -35.79
C PRO A 71 9.14 -0.72 -36.56
N LEU A 72 8.34 -1.66 -36.06
CA LEU A 72 8.17 -2.99 -36.64
C LEU A 72 6.70 -3.24 -36.98
N LYS A 73 6.45 -3.91 -38.11
CA LYS A 73 5.11 -4.33 -38.56
C LYS A 73 4.99 -5.84 -38.57
N ARG A 74 3.88 -6.36 -38.04
CA ARG A 74 3.57 -7.78 -38.09
C ARG A 74 3.07 -8.12 -39.49
N THR A 75 3.65 -9.10 -40.15
CA THR A 75 3.16 -9.56 -41.47
C THR A 75 2.32 -10.83 -41.37
N ASN A 76 2.52 -11.65 -40.33
CA ASN A 76 1.69 -12.84 -40.12
C ASN A 76 0.32 -12.45 -39.51
N PRO A 77 -0.82 -12.77 -40.16
CA PRO A 77 -2.14 -12.52 -39.58
C PRO A 77 -2.49 -13.47 -38.42
N LYS A 78 -1.92 -14.67 -38.37
CA LYS A 78 -2.21 -15.69 -37.34
C LYS A 78 -1.51 -15.33 -36.04
N LYS A 79 -2.27 -15.09 -34.96
CA LYS A 79 -1.75 -14.70 -33.64
C LYS A 79 -1.67 -15.93 -32.72
N GLY A 80 -0.59 -16.05 -31.95
CA GLY A 80 -0.43 -17.13 -30.97
C GLY A 80 0.97 -17.15 -30.35
N LEU A 81 1.10 -17.85 -29.22
CA LEU A 81 2.38 -18.00 -28.51
C LEU A 81 3.43 -18.74 -29.34
N HIS A 82 2.98 -19.62 -30.24
CA HIS A 82 3.82 -20.48 -31.08
C HIS A 82 3.81 -20.05 -32.55
N GLU A 83 3.30 -18.86 -32.86
CA GLU A 83 3.21 -18.34 -34.22
C GLU A 83 4.29 -17.29 -34.44
N ASP A 84 5.14 -17.47 -35.45
CA ASP A 84 6.10 -16.45 -35.85
C ASP A 84 5.35 -15.18 -36.31
N PRO A 85 5.53 -14.03 -35.65
CA PRO A 85 4.89 -12.79 -36.06
C PRO A 85 5.29 -12.29 -37.46
N GLY A 86 6.46 -12.70 -37.98
CA GLY A 86 7.00 -12.17 -39.23
C GLY A 86 7.20 -10.66 -39.17
N TRP A 87 7.91 -10.17 -38.15
CA TRP A 87 8.18 -8.75 -37.99
C TRP A 87 9.09 -8.22 -39.10
N VAL A 88 8.70 -7.11 -39.72
CA VAL A 88 9.53 -6.36 -40.68
C VAL A 88 9.73 -4.93 -40.20
N GLU A 89 10.90 -4.36 -40.47
CA GLU A 89 11.17 -2.95 -40.19
C GLU A 89 10.36 -2.06 -41.14
N ILE A 90 9.77 -1.00 -40.59
CA ILE A 90 9.05 0.03 -41.35
C ILE A 90 9.53 1.42 -40.96
N SER A 91 9.23 2.40 -41.80
CA SER A 91 9.52 3.80 -41.48
C SER A 91 8.59 4.32 -40.36
N TRP A 92 9.03 5.33 -39.62
CA TRP A 92 8.17 6.06 -38.68
C TRP A 92 6.92 6.63 -39.34
N LYS A 93 7.03 7.12 -40.58
CA LYS A 93 5.88 7.63 -41.32
C LYS A 93 4.85 6.52 -41.55
N GLU A 94 5.28 5.36 -42.05
CA GLU A 94 4.38 4.22 -42.27
C GLU A 94 3.75 3.74 -40.95
N ALA A 95 4.51 3.70 -39.86
CA ALA A 95 4.01 3.28 -38.55
C ALA A 95 2.88 4.19 -38.06
N ILE A 96 3.10 5.50 -38.12
CA ILE A 96 2.10 6.50 -37.72
C ILE A 96 0.88 6.47 -38.64
N ASP A 97 1.08 6.45 -39.97
CA ASP A 97 -0.02 6.39 -40.94
C ASP A 97 -0.88 5.12 -40.72
N THR A 98 -0.24 3.98 -40.43
CA THR A 98 -0.94 2.72 -40.11
C THR A 98 -1.79 2.85 -38.85
N ILE A 99 -1.27 3.47 -37.79
CA ILE A 99 -2.01 3.70 -36.55
C ILE A 99 -3.18 4.65 -36.79
N VAL A 100 -2.95 5.77 -37.48
CA VAL A 100 -3.98 6.77 -37.80
C VAL A 100 -5.13 6.15 -38.60
N ALA A 101 -4.82 5.33 -39.60
CA ALA A 101 -5.82 4.62 -40.41
C ALA A 101 -6.71 3.66 -39.57
N GLN A 102 -6.22 3.16 -38.43
CA GLN A 102 -7.03 2.37 -37.50
C GLN A 102 -7.84 3.23 -36.52
N LEU A 103 -7.36 4.44 -36.21
CA LEU A 103 -8.03 5.36 -35.29
C LEU A 103 -9.12 6.20 -35.99
N GLU A 104 -8.95 6.56 -37.26
CA GLU A 104 -9.94 7.35 -38.02
C GLU A 104 -11.35 6.76 -38.00
N PRO A 105 -11.57 5.45 -38.25
CA PRO A 105 -12.91 4.87 -38.28
C PRO A 105 -13.63 4.87 -36.92
N ILE A 106 -12.89 5.06 -35.82
CA ILE A 106 -13.45 5.10 -34.46
C ILE A 106 -13.53 6.52 -33.90
N ARG A 107 -13.22 7.54 -34.70
CA ARG A 107 -13.23 8.95 -34.27
C ARG A 107 -14.60 9.42 -33.77
N ASP A 108 -15.68 8.99 -34.42
CA ASP A 108 -17.06 9.32 -34.00
C ASP A 108 -17.54 8.49 -32.79
N ASN A 109 -16.76 7.50 -32.36
CA ASN A 109 -17.02 6.72 -31.16
C ASN A 109 -15.73 6.52 -30.35
N PRO A 110 -15.22 7.59 -29.72
CA PRO A 110 -13.91 7.59 -29.08
C PRO A 110 -13.80 6.61 -27.90
N LYS A 111 -14.93 6.12 -27.37
CA LYS A 111 -14.97 5.05 -26.36
C LYS A 111 -14.39 3.72 -26.86
N LYS A 112 -14.18 3.54 -28.17
CA LYS A 112 -13.49 2.38 -28.75
C LYS A 112 -11.97 2.47 -28.65
N PHE A 113 -11.41 3.66 -28.39
CA PHE A 113 -9.98 3.83 -28.17
C PHE A 113 -9.64 3.62 -26.69
N TRP A 114 -8.91 2.55 -26.40
CA TRP A 114 -8.50 2.16 -25.05
C TRP A 114 -6.99 2.19 -24.94
N VAL A 115 -6.49 2.83 -23.89
CA VAL A 115 -5.08 2.76 -23.53
C VAL A 115 -4.95 1.97 -22.24
N GLN A 116 -4.24 0.84 -22.29
CA GLN A 116 -3.95 0.02 -21.13
C GLN A 116 -2.43 -0.10 -20.96
N ALA A 117 -1.94 0.23 -19.77
CA ALA A 117 -0.55 0.00 -19.38
C ALA A 117 -0.46 -0.44 -17.93
N TRP A 118 0.54 -1.26 -17.62
CA TRP A 118 0.90 -1.56 -16.23
C TRP A 118 1.80 -0.45 -15.71
N GLU A 119 1.23 0.43 -14.88
CA GLU A 119 1.86 1.65 -14.31
C GLU A 119 2.65 2.46 -15.34
N PHE A 120 2.11 3.60 -15.76
CA PHE A 120 2.88 4.52 -16.57
C PHE A 120 4.09 5.04 -15.78
N ILE A 121 5.29 4.69 -16.23
CA ILE A 121 6.54 5.18 -15.63
C ILE A 121 6.90 6.51 -16.30
N GLY A 122 7.23 7.51 -15.49
CA GLY A 122 7.65 8.84 -15.96
C GLY A 122 6.60 9.51 -16.85
N ASP A 123 7.05 10.15 -17.92
CA ASP A 123 6.20 10.99 -18.77
C ASP A 123 5.16 10.20 -19.57
N GLY A 124 5.25 8.87 -19.62
CA GLY A 124 4.28 8.02 -20.33
C GLY A 124 2.84 8.28 -19.85
N ALA A 125 2.65 8.59 -18.56
CA ALA A 125 1.34 8.87 -18.00
C ALA A 125 0.73 10.12 -18.65
N ILE A 126 1.56 11.15 -18.82
CA ILE A 126 1.18 12.44 -19.39
C ILE A 126 0.87 12.26 -20.87
N TRP A 127 1.74 11.59 -21.63
CA TRP A 127 1.56 11.43 -23.07
C TRP A 127 0.34 10.59 -23.41
N PHE A 128 0.13 9.46 -22.75
CA PHE A 128 -0.99 8.57 -23.03
C PHE A 128 -2.32 9.13 -22.55
N THR A 129 -2.35 9.79 -21.40
CA THR A 129 -3.55 10.49 -20.92
C THR A 129 -3.88 11.67 -21.83
N GLY A 130 -2.87 12.45 -22.24
CA GLY A 130 -3.02 13.53 -23.19
C GLY A 130 -3.56 13.07 -24.54
N LEU A 131 -3.01 11.99 -25.10
CA LEU A 131 -3.47 11.40 -26.36
C LEU A 131 -4.93 10.95 -26.27
N ALA A 132 -5.31 10.22 -25.23
CA ALA A 132 -6.69 9.75 -25.09
C ALA A 132 -7.66 10.91 -24.92
N ASN A 133 -7.33 11.89 -24.07
CA ASN A 133 -8.15 13.09 -23.89
C ASN A 133 -8.30 13.88 -25.20
N ALA A 134 -7.22 14.07 -25.95
CA ALA A 134 -7.25 14.74 -27.25
C ALA A 134 -8.07 13.96 -28.29
N PHE A 135 -8.08 12.63 -28.21
CA PHE A 135 -8.95 11.77 -29.03
C PHE A 135 -10.41 11.78 -28.57
N GLY A 136 -10.73 12.36 -27.41
CA GLY A 136 -12.07 12.34 -26.80
C GLY A 136 -12.39 11.05 -26.04
N SER A 137 -11.39 10.22 -25.75
CA SER A 137 -11.53 8.99 -24.95
C SER A 137 -11.14 9.23 -23.50
N ASN A 138 -11.98 8.76 -22.58
CA ASN A 138 -11.65 8.67 -21.15
C ASN A 138 -11.19 7.26 -20.74
N GLN A 139 -10.95 6.37 -21.70
CA GLN A 139 -10.59 4.96 -21.45
C GLN A 139 -9.08 4.77 -21.33
N VAL A 140 -8.48 5.48 -20.36
CA VAL A 140 -7.07 5.30 -19.99
C VAL A 140 -7.00 4.54 -18.69
N LEU A 141 -6.63 3.26 -18.79
CA LEU A 141 -6.46 2.39 -17.64
C LEU A 141 -4.97 2.26 -17.31
N ALA A 142 -4.50 3.16 -16.45
CA ALA A 142 -3.18 3.10 -15.80
C ALA A 142 -3.22 2.34 -14.45
N ALA A 143 -4.17 1.42 -14.27
CA ALA A 143 -4.57 0.98 -12.93
C ALA A 143 -3.76 -0.21 -12.39
N GLY A 144 -3.60 -0.24 -11.06
CA GLY A 144 -3.09 -1.37 -10.29
C GLY A 144 -3.97 -2.64 -10.30
N SER A 145 -5.10 -2.67 -11.01
CA SER A 145 -5.92 -3.88 -11.20
C SER A 145 -5.85 -4.32 -12.67
N PRO A 146 -5.57 -5.60 -12.99
CA PRO A 146 -5.62 -6.79 -12.14
C PRO A 146 -4.33 -7.12 -11.36
N THR A 147 -3.38 -6.19 -11.26
CA THR A 147 -2.02 -6.47 -10.77
C THR A 147 -1.81 -6.22 -9.27
N CYS A 148 -1.10 -5.16 -8.87
CA CYS A 148 -0.63 -4.89 -7.50
C CYS A 148 -1.65 -4.23 -6.57
N GLY A 149 -2.61 -3.53 -7.13
CA GLY A 149 -3.44 -2.55 -6.44
C GLY A 149 -4.91 -2.91 -6.24
N LYS A 150 -5.33 -4.10 -6.69
CA LYS A 150 -6.75 -4.49 -6.71
C LYS A 150 -7.45 -4.36 -5.36
N VAL A 151 -6.76 -4.64 -4.25
CA VAL A 151 -7.37 -4.66 -2.91
C VAL A 151 -6.62 -3.79 -1.92
N VAL A 152 -5.27 -3.80 -1.97
CA VAL A 152 -4.44 -3.06 -1.02
C VAL A 152 -4.79 -1.57 -1.03
N HIS A 153 -4.89 -0.94 -2.20
CA HIS A 153 -5.20 0.50 -2.27
C HIS A 153 -6.60 0.83 -1.78
N PRO A 154 -7.70 0.14 -2.18
CA PRO A 154 -9.02 0.40 -1.58
C PRO A 154 -9.00 0.33 -0.05
N VAL A 155 -8.37 -0.70 0.55
CA VAL A 155 -8.27 -0.81 2.01
C VAL A 155 -7.49 0.36 2.60
N GLU A 156 -6.35 0.72 2.00
CA GLU A 156 -5.50 1.83 2.41
C GLU A 156 -6.22 3.20 2.30
N TYR A 157 -6.97 3.42 1.24
CA TYR A 157 -7.80 4.60 1.03
C TYR A 157 -8.90 4.72 2.09
N PHE A 158 -9.67 3.65 2.32
CA PHE A 158 -10.78 3.67 3.29
C PHE A 158 -10.32 3.91 4.72
N SER A 159 -9.09 3.53 5.04
CA SER A 159 -8.60 3.51 6.41
C SER A 159 -7.66 4.65 6.76
N GLY A 160 -6.87 5.15 5.81
CA GLY A 160 -5.92 6.24 6.05
C GLY A 160 -5.90 7.33 5.00
N GLY A 161 -6.81 7.31 4.02
CA GLY A 161 -6.98 8.38 3.04
C GLY A 161 -5.88 8.51 1.98
N GLY A 162 -4.99 7.52 1.87
CA GLY A 162 -3.86 7.54 0.92
C GLY A 162 -3.88 6.37 -0.05
N PHE A 163 -3.28 6.58 -1.24
CA PHE A 163 -3.10 5.52 -2.26
C PHE A 163 -2.21 4.38 -1.76
N HIS A 164 -1.25 4.70 -0.91
CA HIS A 164 -0.29 3.77 -0.34
C HIS A 164 -0.12 4.06 1.13
N GLN A 165 0.15 3.02 1.94
CA GLN A 165 0.57 3.19 3.32
C GLN A 165 1.81 2.37 3.61
N ALA A 166 2.61 2.76 4.60
CA ALA A 166 3.81 2.03 5.00
C ALA A 166 4.00 2.10 6.52
N PRO A 167 4.59 1.06 7.13
CA PRO A 167 5.09 1.15 8.49
C PRO A 167 6.04 2.34 8.70
N ASP A 168 5.87 3.07 9.80
CA ASP A 168 6.80 4.12 10.23
C ASP A 168 8.04 3.50 10.85
N MET A 169 8.98 3.07 10.01
CA MET A 169 10.23 2.43 10.41
C MET A 169 11.12 3.31 11.31
N HIS A 170 10.88 4.62 11.40
CA HIS A 170 11.68 5.50 12.25
C HIS A 170 11.28 5.39 13.73
N TYR A 171 10.02 5.08 14.01
CA TYR A 171 9.46 5.12 15.36
C TYR A 171 8.80 3.80 15.80
N ALA A 172 8.55 2.88 14.88
CA ALA A 172 7.99 1.57 15.18
C ALA A 172 8.96 0.73 16.02
N GLU A 173 8.41 -0.02 16.98
CA GLU A 173 9.14 -0.96 17.83
C GLU A 173 8.64 -2.41 17.68
N TYR A 174 7.41 -2.60 17.17
CA TYR A 174 6.84 -3.91 16.91
C TYR A 174 6.12 -3.95 15.55
N CYS A 175 6.63 -4.73 14.61
CA CYS A 175 6.10 -4.82 13.25
C CYS A 175 5.71 -6.26 12.90
N ILE A 176 4.43 -6.48 12.55
CA ILE A 176 3.96 -7.75 11.98
C ILE A 176 3.81 -7.59 10.46
N LEU A 177 4.53 -8.39 9.70
CA LEU A 177 4.44 -8.46 8.24
C LEU A 177 3.64 -9.70 7.83
N VAL A 178 2.47 -9.50 7.23
CA VAL A 178 1.57 -10.59 6.81
C VAL A 178 1.57 -10.73 5.29
N GLY A 179 2.16 -11.82 4.79
CA GLY A 179 2.24 -12.13 3.35
C GLY A 179 2.87 -11.00 2.51
N THR A 180 3.82 -10.27 3.09
CA THR A 180 4.58 -9.17 2.46
C THR A 180 6.07 -9.36 2.73
N GLN A 181 6.90 -8.75 1.88
CA GLN A 181 8.36 -8.68 2.07
C GLN A 181 8.86 -7.23 2.13
N PHE A 182 8.03 -6.38 2.74
CA PHE A 182 8.35 -4.98 3.02
C PHE A 182 9.71 -4.86 3.73
N GLY A 183 10.53 -3.92 3.29
CA GLY A 183 11.84 -3.65 3.87
C GLY A 183 12.88 -4.77 3.71
N THR A 184 12.62 -5.82 2.92
CA THR A 184 13.56 -6.95 2.80
C THR A 184 13.77 -7.47 1.39
N ALA A 185 12.75 -7.57 0.54
CA ALA A 185 12.92 -8.04 -0.85
C ALA A 185 12.03 -7.37 -1.91
N THR A 186 10.77 -7.05 -1.58
CA THR A 186 9.80 -6.51 -2.54
C THR A 186 8.97 -5.40 -1.92
N ARG A 187 7.94 -4.91 -2.64
CA ARG A 187 7.13 -3.69 -2.40
C ARG A 187 7.73 -2.43 -3.00
N GLY A 188 6.90 -1.39 -3.14
CA GLY A 188 7.31 -0.09 -3.65
C GLY A 188 8.41 0.52 -2.80
N SER A 189 9.13 1.49 -3.37
CA SER A 189 10.06 2.28 -2.57
C SER A 189 11.17 1.45 -1.90
N PHE A 190 11.51 0.32 -2.52
CA PHE A 190 12.31 -0.75 -1.94
C PHE A 190 13.63 -0.27 -1.32
N ILE A 191 14.38 0.58 -2.03
CA ILE A 191 15.73 0.95 -1.58
C ILE A 191 15.73 1.75 -0.27
N HIS A 192 14.85 2.74 -0.10
CA HIS A 192 14.78 3.41 1.19
C HIS A 192 14.21 2.49 2.28
N ASN A 193 13.14 1.75 1.97
CA ASN A 193 12.49 0.88 2.95
C ASN A 193 13.41 -0.22 3.48
N VAL A 194 14.35 -0.74 2.68
CA VAL A 194 15.32 -1.73 3.15
C VAL A 194 16.30 -1.12 4.14
N THR A 195 16.78 0.09 3.87
CA THR A 195 17.66 0.81 4.80
C THR A 195 16.92 1.12 6.09
N ASP A 196 15.71 1.67 6.00
CA ASP A 196 14.93 2.06 7.18
C ASP A 196 14.53 0.83 8.02
N MET A 197 14.16 -0.28 7.39
CA MET A 197 13.91 -1.56 8.08
C MET A 197 15.17 -2.11 8.75
N ALA A 198 16.34 -2.01 8.10
CA ALA A 198 17.59 -2.46 8.69
C ALA A 198 17.97 -1.62 9.92
N GLU A 199 17.86 -0.30 9.82
CA GLU A 199 18.07 0.64 10.92
C GLU A 199 17.08 0.43 12.07
N ALA A 200 15.80 0.21 11.76
CA ALA A 200 14.77 -0.07 12.75
C ALA A 200 15.06 -1.35 13.54
N ARG A 201 15.43 -2.42 12.85
CA ARG A 201 15.84 -3.69 13.49
C ARG A 201 17.10 -3.53 14.33
N ALA A 202 18.10 -2.78 13.84
CA ALA A 202 19.33 -2.49 14.60
C ALA A 202 19.04 -1.69 15.87
N ARG A 203 18.03 -0.81 15.84
CA ARG A 203 17.54 -0.04 16.99
C ARG A 203 16.73 -0.89 17.98
N GLY A 204 16.40 -2.13 17.63
CA GLY A 204 15.71 -3.08 18.51
C GLY A 204 14.25 -3.35 18.14
N MET A 205 13.75 -2.82 17.01
CA MET A 205 12.39 -3.13 16.54
C MET A 205 12.23 -4.64 16.34
N LYS A 206 11.23 -5.23 17.00
CA LYS A 206 10.86 -6.63 16.81
C LYS A 206 10.01 -6.77 15.55
N VAL A 207 10.45 -7.65 14.65
CA VAL A 207 9.74 -7.99 13.41
C VAL A 207 9.23 -9.42 13.49
N VAL A 208 7.93 -9.61 13.34
CA VAL A 208 7.28 -10.91 13.18
C VAL A 208 6.79 -11.03 11.74
N VAL A 209 7.09 -12.15 11.09
CA VAL A 209 6.64 -12.42 9.72
C VAL A 209 5.66 -13.58 9.74
N VAL A 210 4.43 -13.34 9.29
CA VAL A 210 3.42 -14.39 9.10
C VAL A 210 3.31 -14.68 7.60
N ASN A 211 3.73 -15.87 7.19
CA ASN A 211 3.87 -16.21 5.78
C ASN A 211 3.88 -17.74 5.60
N PRO A 212 3.27 -18.34 4.56
CA PRO A 212 3.28 -19.79 4.38
C PRO A 212 4.67 -20.42 4.22
N VAL A 213 5.65 -19.63 3.77
CA VAL A 213 7.05 -20.05 3.61
C VAL A 213 7.98 -19.07 4.32
N CYS A 214 9.14 -19.55 4.77
CA CYS A 214 10.20 -18.71 5.34
C CYS A 214 10.85 -17.89 4.23
N SER A 215 10.21 -16.77 3.88
CA SER A 215 10.66 -15.82 2.85
C SER A 215 11.92 -15.05 3.29
N HIS A 216 12.50 -14.20 2.43
CA HIS A 216 13.62 -13.34 2.83
C HIS A 216 13.27 -12.39 3.98
N ALA A 217 11.99 -12.02 4.11
CA ALA A 217 11.51 -11.31 5.28
C ALA A 217 11.58 -12.20 6.53
N GLY A 218 11.09 -13.43 6.43
CA GLY A 218 11.09 -14.40 7.53
C GLY A 218 12.49 -14.75 8.01
N SER A 219 13.45 -14.92 7.09
CA SER A 219 14.84 -15.23 7.44
C SER A 219 15.59 -14.07 8.14
N LYS A 220 15.06 -12.84 8.06
CA LYS A 220 15.58 -11.66 8.75
C LYS A 220 14.71 -11.25 9.94
N ALA A 221 13.55 -11.85 10.14
CA ALA A 221 12.64 -11.52 11.23
C ALA A 221 13.18 -12.04 12.57
N ASN A 222 12.64 -11.51 13.67
CA ASN A 222 12.84 -12.11 14.99
C ASN A 222 12.07 -13.44 15.11
N GLU A 223 10.95 -13.53 14.40
CA GLU A 223 10.09 -14.71 14.39
C GLU A 223 9.41 -14.87 13.02
N TRP A 224 9.41 -16.10 12.49
CA TRP A 224 8.58 -16.48 11.34
C TRP A 224 7.50 -17.45 11.81
N ILE A 225 6.25 -17.16 11.46
CA ILE A 225 5.07 -17.96 11.79
C ILE A 225 4.45 -18.48 10.48
N PRO A 226 4.42 -19.81 10.27
CA PRO A 226 3.75 -20.39 9.12
C PRO A 226 2.24 -20.26 9.25
N ILE A 227 1.59 -19.84 8.17
CA ILE A 227 0.12 -19.77 8.06
C ILE A 227 -0.34 -20.57 6.85
N ARG A 228 -1.51 -21.20 6.94
CA ARG A 228 -2.17 -21.80 5.78
C ARG A 228 -2.53 -20.70 4.75
N PRO A 229 -2.13 -20.82 3.47
CA PRO A 229 -2.43 -19.80 2.46
C PRO A 229 -3.92 -19.43 2.38
N GLY A 230 -4.24 -18.13 2.35
CA GLY A 230 -5.60 -17.62 2.22
C GLY A 230 -6.43 -17.61 3.51
N THR A 231 -5.78 -17.74 4.67
CA THR A 231 -6.44 -17.71 6.00
C THR A 231 -6.04 -16.51 6.85
N ASP A 232 -5.38 -15.51 6.25
CA ASP A 232 -4.87 -14.31 6.91
C ASP A 232 -5.97 -13.47 7.57
N GLY A 233 -7.17 -13.44 7.00
CA GLY A 233 -8.34 -12.80 7.58
C GLY A 233 -8.78 -13.45 8.89
N ALA A 234 -8.64 -14.78 9.02
CA ALA A 234 -8.92 -15.48 10.28
C ALA A 234 -7.90 -15.13 11.37
N LEU A 235 -6.63 -14.94 11.01
CA LEU A 235 -5.61 -14.39 11.92
C LEU A 235 -6.02 -12.99 12.40
N GLY A 236 -6.38 -12.09 11.48
CA GLY A 236 -6.79 -10.72 11.83
C GLY A 236 -8.02 -10.69 12.74
N LEU A 237 -9.07 -11.45 12.40
CA LEU A 237 -10.28 -11.57 13.22
C LEU A 237 -9.99 -12.16 14.60
N SER A 238 -9.09 -13.14 14.69
CA SER A 238 -8.72 -13.75 15.96
C SER A 238 -7.90 -12.81 16.85
N MET A 239 -6.98 -12.03 16.28
CA MET A 239 -6.25 -11.03 17.05
C MET A 239 -7.18 -9.90 17.51
N LEU A 240 -8.13 -9.47 16.68
CA LEU A 240 -9.16 -8.51 17.09
C LEU A 240 -10.03 -9.05 18.22
N HIS A 241 -10.41 -10.33 18.19
CA HIS A 241 -11.13 -10.97 19.30
C HIS A 241 -10.37 -10.81 20.62
N VAL A 242 -9.08 -11.18 20.62
CA VAL A 242 -8.25 -11.12 21.83
C VAL A 242 -8.10 -9.66 22.31
N LEU A 243 -7.79 -8.73 21.41
CA LEU A 243 -7.65 -7.31 21.76
C LEU A 243 -8.95 -6.73 22.36
N LEU A 244 -10.08 -6.95 21.70
CA LEU A 244 -11.33 -6.24 22.02
C LEU A 244 -12.17 -6.92 23.10
N ASN A 245 -12.11 -8.25 23.21
CA ASN A 245 -12.99 -9.04 24.08
C ASN A 245 -12.26 -9.74 25.23
N GLU A 246 -11.02 -10.19 25.05
CA GLU A 246 -10.26 -10.82 26.14
C GLU A 246 -9.45 -9.78 26.94
N LEU A 247 -8.75 -8.86 26.26
CA LEU A 247 -7.81 -7.91 26.90
C LEU A 247 -8.38 -6.51 27.13
N GLY A 248 -9.36 -6.09 26.33
CA GLY A 248 -9.89 -4.72 26.35
C GLY A 248 -8.88 -3.65 25.93
N ILE A 249 -7.92 -4.00 25.07
CA ILE A 249 -6.89 -3.08 24.56
C ILE A 249 -7.36 -2.49 23.21
N TYR A 250 -7.76 -1.23 23.24
CA TYR A 250 -8.10 -0.42 22.08
C TYR A 250 -8.03 1.07 22.45
N ASP A 251 -7.82 1.94 21.47
CA ASP A 251 -7.73 3.39 21.64
C ASP A 251 -9.12 4.02 21.58
N GLU A 252 -9.77 4.14 22.74
CA GLU A 252 -11.11 4.71 22.85
C GLU A 252 -11.18 6.15 22.33
N ARG A 253 -10.17 6.99 22.60
CA ARG A 253 -10.15 8.38 22.12
C ARG A 253 -10.08 8.42 20.60
N HIS A 254 -9.24 7.59 19.98
CA HIS A 254 -9.19 7.46 18.53
C HIS A 254 -10.51 6.97 17.95
N LEU A 255 -11.07 5.89 18.49
CA LEU A 255 -12.32 5.29 18.02
C LEU A 255 -13.49 6.29 18.09
N LYS A 256 -13.65 7.00 19.20
CA LYS A 256 -14.70 8.02 19.38
C LYS A 256 -14.63 9.14 18.35
N ASN A 257 -13.43 9.59 18.00
CA ASN A 257 -13.24 10.88 17.33
C ASN A 257 -12.77 10.79 15.87
N ARG A 258 -12.25 9.63 15.44
CA ARG A 258 -11.60 9.46 14.12
C ARG A 258 -12.17 8.30 13.32
N THR A 259 -13.21 7.62 13.82
CA THR A 259 -13.82 6.47 13.17
C THR A 259 -15.34 6.53 13.25
N ASN A 260 -16.01 5.58 12.60
CA ASN A 260 -17.44 5.35 12.71
C ASN A 260 -17.84 4.46 13.90
N ALA A 261 -16.93 4.13 14.82
CA ALA A 261 -17.23 3.37 16.04
C ALA A 261 -18.47 3.88 16.82
N PRO A 262 -18.71 5.20 16.96
CA PRO A 262 -19.89 5.67 17.70
C PRO A 262 -21.19 5.68 16.89
N TYR A 263 -21.15 5.38 15.59
CA TYR A 263 -22.35 5.44 14.75
C TYR A 263 -23.37 4.40 15.23
N LEU A 264 -24.62 4.83 15.35
CA LEU A 264 -25.72 3.97 15.74
C LEU A 264 -26.20 3.17 14.53
N VAL A 265 -26.39 1.87 14.72
CA VAL A 265 -26.84 0.91 13.73
C VAL A 265 -28.18 0.34 14.18
N GLY A 266 -29.17 0.43 13.30
CA GLY A 266 -30.52 -0.05 13.55
C GLY A 266 -30.64 -1.57 13.38
N PRO A 267 -31.81 -2.15 13.69
CA PRO A 267 -32.07 -3.58 13.56
C PRO A 267 -32.03 -4.10 12.12
N ASP A 268 -32.10 -3.21 11.12
CA ASP A 268 -31.95 -3.53 9.70
C ASP A 268 -30.48 -3.63 9.24
N GLY A 269 -29.53 -3.41 10.17
CA GLY A 269 -28.09 -3.45 9.89
C GLY A 269 -27.55 -2.21 9.19
N ARG A 270 -28.33 -1.12 9.12
CA ARG A 270 -27.92 0.15 8.51
C ARG A 270 -27.68 1.21 9.57
N TYR A 271 -26.88 2.24 9.23
CA TYR A 271 -26.75 3.40 10.11
C TYR A 271 -28.12 4.05 10.32
N VAL A 272 -28.43 4.34 11.59
CA VAL A 272 -29.53 5.22 11.93
C VAL A 272 -29.14 6.61 11.46
N ARG A 273 -30.02 7.21 10.66
CA ARG A 273 -29.79 8.50 10.02
C ARG A 273 -30.85 9.49 10.48
N ASP A 274 -30.41 10.73 10.63
CA ASP A 274 -31.31 11.84 10.89
C ASP A 274 -32.25 12.04 9.69
N PRO A 275 -33.58 12.11 9.88
CA PRO A 275 -34.53 12.21 8.78
C PRO A 275 -34.44 13.52 7.97
N GLN A 276 -33.90 14.59 8.55
CA GLN A 276 -33.83 15.90 7.90
C GLN A 276 -32.57 16.04 7.05
N THR A 277 -31.43 15.63 7.60
CA THR A 277 -30.11 15.79 6.98
C THR A 277 -29.64 14.53 6.24
N GLY A 278 -30.16 13.36 6.61
CA GLY A 278 -29.67 12.07 6.15
C GLY A 278 -28.35 11.64 6.80
N GLU A 279 -27.81 12.42 7.74
CA GLU A 279 -26.50 12.14 8.35
C GLU A 279 -26.58 11.03 9.41
N PRO A 280 -25.53 10.19 9.54
CA PRO A 280 -25.46 9.19 10.61
C PRO A 280 -25.54 9.80 12.00
N GLN A 281 -26.28 9.13 12.89
CA GLN A 281 -26.48 9.56 14.27
C GLN A 281 -25.57 8.81 15.26
N ILE A 282 -25.24 9.49 16.36
CA ILE A 282 -24.48 8.98 17.50
C ILE A 282 -25.22 9.32 18.81
N HIS A 283 -24.90 8.64 19.90
CA HIS A 283 -25.34 9.02 21.25
C HIS A 283 -24.19 9.73 21.97
N ASP A 284 -24.41 10.93 22.48
CA ASP A 284 -23.43 11.71 23.25
C ASP A 284 -23.67 11.54 24.75
N LEU A 285 -22.71 10.94 25.45
CA LEU A 285 -22.79 10.64 26.88
C LEU A 285 -22.74 11.90 27.75
N SER A 286 -22.23 13.02 27.22
CA SER A 286 -22.09 14.27 27.99
C SER A 286 -23.44 14.91 28.36
N ASP A 287 -24.46 14.71 27.52
CA ASP A 287 -25.81 15.22 27.75
C ASP A 287 -26.92 14.18 27.53
N GLY A 288 -26.55 12.93 27.22
CA GLY A 288 -27.46 11.81 27.02
C GLY A 288 -28.30 11.92 25.75
N LYS A 289 -27.92 12.76 24.78
CA LYS A 289 -28.72 13.02 23.58
C LYS A 289 -28.19 12.30 22.35
N VAL A 290 -29.11 11.98 21.45
CA VAL A 290 -28.78 11.56 20.09
C VAL A 290 -28.52 12.80 19.25
N LYS A 291 -27.40 12.81 18.54
CA LYS A 291 -26.95 13.92 17.68
C LYS A 291 -26.48 13.37 16.34
N VAL A 292 -26.47 14.19 15.29
CA VAL A 292 -25.74 13.84 14.05
C VAL A 292 -24.24 13.82 14.34
N HIS A 293 -23.48 12.94 13.68
CA HIS A 293 -22.08 12.69 14.04
C HIS A 293 -21.15 13.91 13.92
N ASN A 294 -21.54 14.91 13.12
CA ASN A 294 -20.79 16.14 12.84
C ASN A 294 -21.34 17.36 13.60
N ASP A 295 -22.26 17.16 14.54
CA ASP A 295 -22.80 18.23 15.37
C ASP A 295 -21.66 18.85 16.23
N PRO A 296 -21.46 20.18 16.19
CA PRO A 296 -20.37 20.86 16.92
C PRO A 296 -20.51 20.79 18.45
N GLY A 297 -21.70 20.43 18.96
CA GLY A 297 -22.02 20.20 20.36
C GLY A 297 -21.70 18.79 20.85
N VAL A 298 -21.17 17.90 20.00
CA VAL A 298 -20.72 16.57 20.42
C VAL A 298 -19.49 16.69 21.31
N ARG A 299 -19.49 16.02 22.47
CA ARG A 299 -18.38 16.04 23.44
C ARG A 299 -17.87 14.65 23.82
N ASP A 300 -18.76 13.69 24.07
CA ASP A 300 -18.37 12.33 24.45
C ASP A 300 -19.21 11.26 23.72
N PRO A 301 -18.90 10.96 22.45
CA PRO A 301 -19.59 9.92 21.69
C PRO A 301 -19.51 8.55 22.37
N ALA A 302 -20.65 7.90 22.56
CA ALA A 302 -20.70 6.52 23.03
C ALA A 302 -20.18 5.56 21.95
N ILE A 303 -19.19 4.74 22.28
CA ILE A 303 -18.76 3.60 21.45
C ILE A 303 -19.25 2.26 21.97
N LYS A 304 -19.96 2.24 23.11
CA LYS A 304 -20.61 1.06 23.66
C LYS A 304 -22.01 1.42 24.10
N GLY A 305 -22.94 0.49 23.98
CA GLY A 305 -24.31 0.63 24.42
C GLY A 305 -25.35 0.39 23.33
N THR A 306 -26.58 0.25 23.82
CA THR A 306 -27.80 0.23 23.02
C THR A 306 -28.66 1.41 23.47
N PHE A 307 -29.18 2.16 22.52
CA PHE A 307 -29.89 3.41 22.75
C PHE A 307 -31.21 3.41 22.00
N ASP A 308 -32.25 4.00 22.59
CA ASP A 308 -33.49 4.25 21.88
C ASP A 308 -33.34 5.48 20.98
N VAL A 309 -33.56 5.30 19.68
CA VAL A 309 -33.58 6.38 18.70
C VAL A 309 -34.87 6.27 17.91
N GLN A 310 -35.76 7.24 18.10
CA GLN A 310 -37.05 7.30 17.38
C GLN A 310 -37.90 6.03 17.62
N GLY A 311 -37.90 5.48 18.84
CA GLY A 311 -38.67 4.28 19.20
C GLY A 311 -38.08 2.97 18.66
N LYS A 312 -36.83 2.99 18.18
CA LYS A 312 -36.09 1.80 17.73
C LYS A 312 -34.81 1.66 18.53
N GLN A 313 -34.53 0.44 18.98
CA GLN A 313 -33.26 0.11 19.61
C GLN A 313 -32.14 0.13 18.56
N ALA A 314 -31.13 0.96 18.81
CA ALA A 314 -29.96 1.10 17.96
C ALA A 314 -28.68 0.84 18.76
N ARG A 315 -27.68 0.24 18.12
CA ARG A 315 -26.44 -0.21 18.76
C ARG A 315 -25.24 0.50 18.16
N THR A 316 -24.23 0.77 18.98
CA THR A 316 -22.98 1.34 18.46
C THR A 316 -22.29 0.37 17.49
N ALA A 317 -21.70 0.91 16.43
CA ALA A 317 -20.98 0.12 15.43
C ALA A 317 -19.80 -0.66 16.05
N PHE A 318 -19.17 -0.12 17.11
CA PHE A 318 -18.09 -0.80 17.81
C PHE A 318 -18.57 -2.02 18.62
N ASP A 319 -19.73 -1.99 19.28
CA ASP A 319 -20.27 -3.21 19.90
C ASP A 319 -20.60 -4.28 18.84
N LEU A 320 -21.12 -3.88 17.67
CA LEU A 320 -21.33 -4.84 16.57
C LEU A 320 -20.02 -5.44 16.06
N LEU A 321 -18.93 -4.66 16.00
CA LEU A 321 -17.60 -5.20 15.69
C LEU A 321 -17.15 -6.20 16.74
N ARG A 322 -17.28 -5.87 18.04
CA ARG A 322 -16.92 -6.75 19.16
C ARG A 322 -17.66 -8.08 19.11
N GLU A 323 -18.96 -8.04 18.84
CA GLU A 323 -19.79 -9.24 18.66
C GLU A 323 -19.44 -10.03 17.40
N HIS A 324 -19.09 -9.36 16.32
CA HIS A 324 -18.65 -10.03 15.11
C HIS A 324 -17.35 -10.81 15.38
N VAL A 325 -16.36 -10.17 15.99
CA VAL A 325 -15.07 -10.83 16.28
C VAL A 325 -15.17 -11.82 17.44
N ALA A 326 -16.18 -11.73 18.30
CA ALA A 326 -16.49 -12.74 19.33
C ALA A 326 -16.65 -14.16 18.76
N LYS A 327 -17.04 -14.29 17.49
CA LYS A 327 -17.22 -15.56 16.78
C LYS A 327 -15.91 -16.25 16.38
N TYR A 328 -14.77 -15.56 16.54
CA TYR A 328 -13.46 -16.02 16.07
C TYR A 328 -12.42 -16.07 17.20
N PRO A 329 -12.66 -16.77 18.31
CA PRO A 329 -11.63 -16.98 19.32
C PRO A 329 -10.44 -17.78 18.73
N PRO A 330 -9.22 -17.65 19.29
CA PRO A 330 -8.03 -18.38 18.84
C PRO A 330 -8.23 -19.89 18.63
N GLU A 331 -8.99 -20.57 19.50
CA GLU A 331 -9.32 -22.00 19.40
C GLU A 331 -10.17 -22.32 18.16
N ALA A 332 -11.04 -21.39 17.75
CA ALA A 332 -11.85 -21.58 16.56
C ALA A 332 -11.06 -21.36 15.27
N THR A 333 -10.05 -20.48 15.30
CA THR A 333 -9.29 -20.04 14.12
C THR A 333 -8.03 -20.87 13.86
N GLU A 334 -7.45 -21.51 14.88
CA GLU A 334 -6.23 -22.32 14.73
C GLU A 334 -6.38 -23.47 13.71
N LYS A 335 -7.55 -24.13 13.67
CA LYS A 335 -7.83 -25.20 12.70
C LYS A 335 -7.80 -24.73 11.24
N TYR A 336 -8.06 -23.45 11.00
CA TYR A 336 -8.02 -22.84 9.67
C TYR A 336 -6.63 -22.34 9.34
N THR A 337 -6.04 -21.57 10.26
CA THR A 337 -4.77 -20.86 10.04
C THR A 337 -3.53 -21.72 10.20
N THR A 338 -3.65 -22.84 10.92
CA THR A 338 -2.56 -23.67 11.45
C THR A 338 -1.64 -22.96 12.46
N ILE A 339 -2.00 -21.77 12.92
CA ILE A 339 -1.29 -21.05 13.98
C ILE A 339 -1.91 -21.46 15.32
N PRO A 340 -1.15 -22.01 16.28
CA PRO A 340 -1.69 -22.42 17.57
C PRO A 340 -2.39 -21.26 18.30
N ALA A 341 -3.51 -21.55 18.97
CA ALA A 341 -4.30 -20.56 19.72
C ALA A 341 -3.45 -19.72 20.69
N ALA A 342 -2.52 -20.37 21.41
CA ALA A 342 -1.59 -19.71 22.32
C ALA A 342 -0.66 -18.71 21.61
N THR A 343 -0.23 -19.02 20.39
CA THR A 343 0.58 -18.11 19.56
C THR A 343 -0.23 -16.89 19.13
N MET A 344 -1.49 -17.07 18.72
CA MET A 344 -2.35 -15.93 18.37
C MET A 344 -2.61 -15.00 19.55
N ARG A 345 -2.89 -15.54 20.74
CA ARG A 345 -3.04 -14.72 21.96
C ARG A 345 -1.77 -13.94 22.28
N ARG A 346 -0.62 -14.59 22.17
CA ARG A 346 0.68 -13.94 22.36
C ARG A 346 0.88 -12.80 21.36
N LEU A 347 0.66 -13.04 20.06
CA LEU A 347 0.78 -11.99 19.04
C LEU A 347 -0.13 -10.79 19.31
N ALA A 348 -1.39 -11.03 19.66
CA ALA A 348 -2.34 -9.97 19.99
C ALA A 348 -1.92 -9.22 21.26
N THR A 349 -1.46 -9.94 22.29
CA THR A 349 -0.98 -9.34 23.54
C THR A 349 0.26 -8.47 23.32
N GLU A 350 1.25 -8.99 22.59
CA GLU A 350 2.47 -8.26 22.26
C GLU A 350 2.16 -7.02 21.42
N PHE A 351 1.33 -7.15 20.38
CA PHE A 351 0.90 -6.03 19.55
C PHE A 351 0.14 -4.97 20.35
N GLY A 352 -0.85 -5.37 21.16
CA GLY A 352 -1.65 -4.46 21.97
C GLY A 352 -0.82 -3.70 23.01
N LYS A 353 0.14 -4.38 23.67
CA LYS A 353 1.07 -3.73 24.61
C LYS A 353 2.03 -2.78 23.89
N ALA A 354 2.61 -3.22 22.77
CA ALA A 354 3.51 -2.39 21.97
C ALA A 354 2.80 -1.16 21.36
N ALA A 355 1.47 -1.20 21.20
CA ALA A 355 0.74 -0.04 20.72
C ALA A 355 0.72 1.13 21.72
N ARG A 356 0.98 0.89 23.01
CA ARG A 356 1.08 1.93 24.06
C ARG A 356 -0.07 2.95 24.01
N VAL A 357 -1.29 2.42 23.96
CA VAL A 357 -2.50 3.24 23.87
C VAL A 357 -2.51 4.27 25.00
N GLY A 358 -2.67 5.55 24.62
CA GLY A 358 -2.64 6.68 25.55
C GLY A 358 -1.33 7.46 25.58
N GLU A 359 -0.20 6.87 25.15
CA GLU A 359 1.08 7.59 25.10
C GLU A 359 1.13 8.61 23.95
N THR A 360 1.99 9.62 24.14
CA THR A 360 2.28 10.69 23.17
C THR A 360 3.79 10.80 22.93
N ILE A 361 4.16 11.42 21.81
CA ILE A 361 5.53 11.79 21.48
C ILE A 361 5.54 13.23 20.95
N THR A 362 6.55 14.01 21.33
CA THR A 362 6.76 15.34 20.77
C THR A 362 7.73 15.25 19.59
N ILE A 363 7.31 15.69 18.41
CA ILE A 363 8.16 15.79 17.23
C ILE A 363 8.02 17.20 16.67
N ASP A 364 9.14 17.90 16.50
CA ASP A 364 9.19 19.29 16.02
C ASP A 364 8.27 20.24 16.82
N GLY A 365 8.20 20.04 18.14
CA GLY A 365 7.37 20.84 19.05
C GLY A 365 5.87 20.48 19.04
N VAL A 366 5.44 19.51 18.23
CA VAL A 366 4.05 19.06 18.17
C VAL A 366 3.89 17.75 18.94
N GLU A 367 2.99 17.73 19.93
CA GLU A 367 2.59 16.52 20.62
C GLU A 367 1.64 15.69 19.74
N LEU A 368 2.00 14.43 19.50
CA LEU A 368 1.26 13.49 18.66
C LEU A 368 1.00 12.19 19.42
N PRO A 369 -0.11 11.47 19.17
CA PRO A 369 -0.27 10.12 19.68
C PRO A 369 0.87 9.23 19.21
N TYR A 370 1.45 8.44 20.12
CA TYR A 370 2.55 7.53 19.79
C TYR A 370 2.06 6.08 19.81
N ARG A 371 2.16 5.37 18.68
CA ARG A 371 1.70 3.98 18.57
C ARG A 371 2.77 3.11 17.90
N PRO A 372 3.80 2.66 18.63
CA PRO A 372 4.95 1.95 18.04
C PRO A 372 4.68 0.48 17.68
N ALA A 373 3.46 0.16 17.26
CA ALA A 373 3.05 -1.15 16.79
C ALA A 373 2.33 -1.05 15.45
N VAL A 374 2.69 -1.92 14.51
CA VAL A 374 2.14 -1.88 13.16
C VAL A 374 1.97 -3.28 12.56
N VAL A 375 0.84 -3.50 11.91
CA VAL A 375 0.60 -4.64 11.01
C VAL A 375 0.60 -4.15 9.57
N ASP A 376 1.50 -4.68 8.74
CA ASP A 376 1.54 -4.42 7.30
C ASP A 376 1.24 -5.70 6.51
N TRP A 377 0.60 -5.53 5.36
CA TRP A 377 0.27 -6.62 4.45
C TRP A 377 0.38 -6.16 3.01
N ALA A 378 0.50 -7.11 2.08
CA ALA A 378 0.51 -6.81 0.65
C ALA A 378 -0.04 -7.98 -0.15
N LYS A 379 0.75 -8.50 -1.09
CA LYS A 379 0.35 -9.46 -2.12
C LYS A 379 -0.22 -10.78 -1.58
N GLY A 380 0.26 -11.29 -0.45
CA GLY A 380 -0.25 -12.53 0.13
C GLY A 380 -1.76 -12.47 0.38
N PRO A 381 -2.23 -11.65 1.34
CA PRO A 381 -3.66 -11.62 1.68
C PRO A 381 -4.56 -11.14 0.54
N GLN A 382 -4.10 -10.22 -0.31
CA GLN A 382 -4.94 -9.72 -1.41
C GLN A 382 -5.00 -10.62 -2.65
N GLY A 383 -4.05 -11.54 -2.82
CA GLY A 383 -3.90 -12.39 -4.00
C GLY A 383 -5.02 -13.42 -4.18
N HIS A 384 -6.06 -13.35 -3.36
CA HIS A 384 -7.18 -14.29 -3.31
C HIS A 384 -8.48 -13.65 -3.85
N LYS A 385 -9.43 -14.50 -4.29
CA LYS A 385 -10.76 -14.07 -4.75
C LYS A 385 -11.46 -13.11 -3.79
N HIS A 386 -11.28 -13.33 -2.48
CA HIS A 386 -11.88 -12.55 -1.39
C HIS A 386 -10.87 -11.62 -0.71
N GLY A 387 -9.85 -11.13 -1.44
CA GLY A 387 -8.73 -10.40 -0.86
C GLY A 387 -9.13 -9.23 0.06
N PHE A 388 -10.21 -8.50 -0.23
CA PHE A 388 -10.68 -7.42 0.64
C PHE A 388 -11.05 -7.93 2.05
N HIS A 389 -11.76 -9.05 2.13
CA HIS A 389 -12.13 -9.68 3.41
C HIS A 389 -10.94 -10.28 4.16
N GLN A 390 -9.83 -10.55 3.48
CA GLN A 390 -8.57 -10.98 4.09
C GLN A 390 -7.78 -9.79 4.64
N CYS A 391 -7.69 -8.71 3.86
CA CYS A 391 -6.93 -7.50 4.20
C CYS A 391 -7.62 -6.62 5.25
N TRP A 392 -8.95 -6.51 5.22
CA TRP A 392 -9.68 -5.59 6.09
C TRP A 392 -9.50 -5.90 7.60
N PRO A 393 -9.60 -7.17 8.06
CA PRO A 393 -9.32 -7.50 9.45
C PRO A 393 -7.87 -7.18 9.89
N LEU A 394 -6.89 -7.37 9.01
CA LEU A 394 -5.50 -7.01 9.29
C LEU A 394 -5.33 -5.50 9.46
N LYS A 395 -6.00 -4.69 8.62
CA LYS A 395 -6.01 -3.24 8.78
C LYS A 395 -6.72 -2.80 10.05
N MET A 396 -7.82 -3.46 10.39
CA MET A 396 -8.59 -3.15 11.60
C MET A 396 -7.74 -3.25 12.87
N LEU A 397 -6.73 -4.15 12.93
CA LEU A 397 -5.79 -4.20 14.04
C LEU A 397 -5.09 -2.85 14.30
N ASN A 398 -4.63 -2.18 13.24
CA ASN A 398 -4.03 -0.85 13.39
C ASN A 398 -5.06 0.20 13.79
N ILE A 399 -6.28 0.13 13.25
CA ILE A 399 -7.34 1.13 13.53
C ILE A 399 -7.78 1.05 15.00
N VAL A 400 -8.03 -0.16 15.53
CA VAL A 400 -8.57 -0.29 16.90
C VAL A 400 -7.60 0.19 17.97
N VAL A 401 -6.29 0.14 17.71
CA VAL A 401 -5.27 0.69 18.62
C VAL A 401 -4.84 2.12 18.26
N GLY A 402 -5.49 2.75 17.27
CA GLY A 402 -5.20 4.12 16.85
C GLY A 402 -3.88 4.31 16.12
N ALA A 403 -3.27 3.24 15.60
CA ALA A 403 -1.96 3.25 14.94
C ALA A 403 -2.00 3.67 13.46
N VAL A 404 -3.02 4.39 13.00
CA VAL A 404 -3.12 4.89 11.62
C VAL A 404 -2.75 6.37 11.55
N ASN A 405 -1.82 6.72 10.66
CA ASN A 405 -1.32 8.09 10.43
C ASN A 405 -0.75 8.75 11.70
N VAL A 406 -0.08 7.96 12.54
CA VAL A 406 0.59 8.42 13.77
C VAL A 406 2.01 7.87 13.85
N PRO A 407 2.95 8.56 14.54
CA PRO A 407 4.30 8.08 14.75
C PRO A 407 4.36 6.64 15.28
N GLY A 408 5.18 5.82 14.64
CA GLY A 408 5.39 4.41 14.96
C GLY A 408 4.34 3.44 14.40
N GLY A 409 3.25 3.98 13.84
CA GLY A 409 2.15 3.20 13.26
C GLY A 409 2.30 2.97 11.75
N ILE A 410 1.16 2.88 11.06
CA ILE A 410 1.07 2.80 9.60
C ILE A 410 0.71 4.17 9.02
N LEU A 411 1.55 4.70 8.13
CA LEU A 411 1.44 6.04 7.57
C LEU A 411 1.00 6.02 6.11
N SER A 412 0.05 6.87 5.74
CA SER A 412 -0.27 7.13 4.33
C SER A 412 0.85 7.87 3.63
N THR A 413 1.38 7.30 2.55
CA THR A 413 2.51 7.85 1.78
C THR A 413 2.06 8.90 0.75
N GLY A 414 1.06 9.71 1.10
CA GLY A 414 0.35 10.60 0.19
C GLY A 414 -0.15 11.90 0.83
N ALA A 415 0.67 12.55 1.65
CA ALA A 415 0.67 13.99 1.94
C ALA A 415 1.92 14.31 2.78
N ALA A 416 2.85 15.10 2.22
CA ALA A 416 3.99 15.78 2.86
C ALA A 416 4.46 15.39 4.29
N GLY A 417 5.73 14.93 4.41
CA GLY A 417 6.60 15.05 5.62
C GLY A 417 6.75 13.78 6.47
N LYS A 418 7.94 13.41 6.99
CA LYS A 418 8.84 14.27 7.81
C LYS A 418 10.26 14.57 7.30
N HIS A 419 10.76 13.99 6.20
CA HIS A 419 12.03 14.47 5.61
C HIS A 419 12.05 14.48 4.07
N PRO A 420 11.68 15.62 3.47
CA PRO A 420 12.21 16.07 2.18
C PRO A 420 13.11 17.32 2.32
N HIS A 421 13.40 17.82 3.53
CA HIS A 421 14.05 19.13 3.78
C HIS A 421 15.59 19.14 3.71
N ARG A 422 16.15 18.44 2.74
CA ARG A 422 17.36 18.90 2.03
C ARG A 422 17.05 18.80 0.54
N TRP A 423 16.31 19.78 0.03
CA TRP A 423 16.42 20.15 -1.37
C TRP A 423 17.64 21.06 -1.51
#